data_AF-A0A970CP59-F1
#
_entry.id   AF-A0A970CP59-F1
#
_cell.length_a   1.000
_cell.length_b   1.000
_cell.length_c   1.000
_cell.angle_alpha   90.00
_cell.angle_beta   90.00
_cell.angle_gamma   90.00
#
_symmetry.space_group_name_H-M   'P 1'
#
loop_
_entity.id
_entity.type
_entity.pdbx_description
1 polymer ?
#
loop_
_entity_poly.entity_id
_entity_poly.type
_entity_poly.pdbx_seq_one_letter_code
_entity_poly.pdbx_strand_id
1 'polypeptide(L)'
;MQKIQIKKIILGAILAAISAAIRLSSDYLFPSGGSFGLPLYSIPLVISSLYLGPWFSLIVGFVADLGIGFLGPYGYKPLFVISSLAWSFIPGLIARKNYNFGKMAIAIIISYLFASLGNTFAIWVHFGKGTAVGSLIVRLVMLISLSPFLIYINHVIYERLLQAQGVNIAKTTEEIS
;
A
#
# COMPACT_ATOMS: atom_id res chain seq x y z
N MET A 1 -27.10 9.06 -5.74
CA MET A 1 -25.90 8.34 -6.26
C MET A 1 -24.68 9.24 -6.46
N GLN A 2 -24.78 10.40 -7.12
CA GLN A 2 -23.63 11.28 -7.41
C GLN A 2 -22.81 11.70 -6.17
N LYS A 3 -23.46 12.11 -5.06
CA LYS A 3 -22.76 12.53 -3.83
C LYS A 3 -21.83 11.46 -3.23
N ILE A 4 -22.23 10.18 -3.30
CA ILE A 4 -21.44 9.05 -2.77
C ILE A 4 -20.22 8.80 -3.67
N GLN A 5 -20.38 8.90 -4.99
CA GLN A 5 -19.28 8.77 -5.94
C GLN A 5 -18.27 9.91 -5.79
N ILE A 6 -18.74 11.15 -5.62
CA ILE A 6 -17.88 12.31 -5.37
C ILE A 6 -17.04 12.11 -4.11
N LYS A 7 -17.64 11.67 -2.99
CA LYS A 7 -16.89 11.38 -1.77
C LYS A 7 -15.81 10.31 -1.95
N LYS A 8 -16.11 9.24 -2.73
CA LYS A 8 -15.12 8.19 -3.03
C LYS A 8 -13.94 8.74 -3.84
N ILE A 9 -14.21 9.57 -4.84
CA ILE A 9 -13.18 10.21 -5.67
C ILE A 9 -12.30 11.14 -4.82
N ILE A 10 -12.91 12.01 -4.02
CA ILE A 10 -12.19 12.94 -3.13
C ILE A 10 -11.28 12.16 -2.17
N LEU A 11 -11.83 11.15 -1.49
CA LEU A 11 -11.04 10.36 -0.55
C LEU A 11 -9.93 9.57 -1.25
N GLY A 12 -10.21 8.98 -2.42
CA GLY A 12 -9.19 8.31 -3.23
C GLY A 12 -8.06 9.26 -3.62
N ALA A 13 -8.37 10.48 -4.06
CA ALA A 13 -7.38 11.49 -4.41
C ALA A 13 -6.52 11.90 -3.20
N ILE A 14 -7.13 12.12 -2.04
CA ILE A 14 -6.41 12.44 -0.80
C ILE A 14 -5.47 11.30 -0.41
N LEU A 15 -5.93 10.05 -0.45
CA LEU A 15 -5.10 8.88 -0.09
C LEU A 15 -3.94 8.68 -1.08
N ALA A 16 -4.18 8.87 -2.38
CA ALA A 16 -3.12 8.85 -3.39
C ALA A 16 -2.07 9.94 -3.14
N ALA A 17 -2.52 11.17 -2.84
CA ALA A 17 -1.62 12.29 -2.57
C ALA A 17 -0.79 12.07 -1.30
N ILE A 18 -1.39 11.56 -0.21
CA ILE A 18 -0.66 11.23 1.02
C ILE A 18 0.36 10.12 0.76
N SER A 19 -0.02 9.08 0.02
CA SER A 19 0.90 7.99 -0.36
C SER A 19 2.11 8.55 -1.13
N ALA A 20 1.86 9.35 -2.17
CA ALA A 20 2.92 9.99 -2.94
C ALA A 20 3.80 10.90 -2.08
N ALA A 21 3.21 11.75 -1.22
CA ALA A 21 3.96 12.64 -0.34
C ALA A 21 4.88 11.89 0.62
N ILE A 22 4.42 10.79 1.23
CA ILE A 22 5.25 9.95 2.10
C ILE A 22 6.44 9.38 1.33
N ARG A 23 6.18 8.85 0.13
CA ARG A 23 7.24 8.25 -0.69
C ARG A 23 8.26 9.30 -1.16
N LEU A 24 7.78 10.41 -1.70
CA LEU A 24 8.63 11.51 -2.16
C LEU A 24 9.50 12.05 -1.02
N SER A 25 8.91 12.28 0.16
CA SER A 25 9.67 12.72 1.33
C SER A 25 10.79 11.74 1.68
N SER A 26 10.52 10.43 1.62
CA SER A 26 11.53 9.41 1.86
C SER A 26 12.64 9.42 0.79
N ASP A 27 12.26 9.56 -0.48
CA ASP A 27 13.19 9.52 -1.61
C ASP A 27 14.10 10.76 -1.67
N TYR A 28 13.62 11.92 -1.19
CA TYR A 28 14.41 13.16 -1.07
C TYR A 28 15.29 13.19 0.19
N LEU A 29 14.83 12.61 1.32
CA LEU A 29 15.62 12.55 2.56
C LEU A 29 16.70 11.46 2.52
N PHE A 30 16.43 10.33 1.85
CA PHE A 30 17.32 9.18 1.79
C PHE A 30 17.53 8.74 0.33
N PRO A 31 18.35 9.48 -0.45
CA PRO A 31 18.53 9.18 -1.86
C PRO A 31 19.16 7.80 -2.08
N SER A 32 18.51 6.95 -2.88
CA SER A 32 18.92 5.55 -3.09
C SER A 32 19.02 5.17 -4.58
N GLY A 33 19.12 6.18 -5.45
CA GLY A 33 19.25 6.00 -6.90
C GLY A 33 18.04 5.31 -7.57
N GLY A 34 16.85 5.39 -6.96
CA GLY A 34 15.61 4.81 -7.50
C GLY A 34 15.50 3.28 -7.39
N SER A 35 16.48 2.61 -6.78
CA SER A 35 16.49 1.15 -6.60
C SER A 35 15.85 0.67 -5.29
N PHE A 36 15.48 1.61 -4.42
CA PHE A 36 15.04 1.35 -3.06
C PHE A 36 14.00 2.40 -2.62
N GLY A 37 13.22 2.07 -1.59
CA GLY A 37 12.29 2.99 -0.94
C GLY A 37 11.59 2.30 0.22
N LEU A 38 11.26 3.08 1.25
CA LEU A 38 10.54 2.57 2.42
C LEU A 38 9.08 2.28 2.08
N PRO A 39 8.51 1.14 2.52
CA PRO A 39 7.13 0.76 2.21
C PRO A 39 6.07 1.56 2.99
N LEU A 40 6.43 2.66 3.67
CA LEU A 40 5.50 3.46 4.49
C LEU A 40 4.36 4.09 3.67
N TYR A 41 4.63 4.42 2.40
CA TYR A 41 3.63 4.91 1.45
C TYR A 41 2.51 3.90 1.16
N SER A 42 2.69 2.63 1.56
CA SER A 42 1.64 1.60 1.44
C SER A 42 0.47 1.86 2.38
N ILE A 43 0.65 2.57 3.51
CA ILE A 43 -0.40 2.75 4.52
C ILE A 43 -1.66 3.40 3.91
N PRO A 44 -1.59 4.56 3.23
CA PRO A 44 -2.78 5.13 2.60
C PRO A 44 -3.40 4.25 1.50
N LEU A 45 -2.58 3.45 0.80
CA LEU A 45 -3.04 2.55 -0.27
C LEU A 45 -3.77 1.31 0.29
N VAL A 46 -3.28 0.77 1.41
CA VAL A 46 -3.94 -0.31 2.14
C VAL A 46 -5.29 0.19 2.65
N ILE A 47 -5.33 1.39 3.24
CA ILE A 47 -6.58 2.00 3.71
C ILE A 47 -7.55 2.27 2.56
N SER A 48 -7.09 2.75 1.41
CA SER A 48 -7.98 2.91 0.25
C SER A 48 -8.54 1.57 -0.22
N SER A 49 -7.74 0.50 -0.19
CA SER A 49 -8.16 -0.84 -0.56
C SER A 49 -9.28 -1.38 0.32
N LEU A 50 -9.13 -1.23 1.63
CA LEU A 50 -10.10 -1.73 2.61
C LEU A 50 -11.39 -0.89 2.57
N TYR A 51 -11.25 0.43 2.54
CA TYR A 51 -12.38 1.35 2.67
C TYR A 51 -13.15 1.54 1.36
N LEU A 52 -12.45 1.89 0.28
CA LEU A 52 -13.07 2.16 -1.03
C LEU A 52 -13.34 0.88 -1.82
N GLY A 53 -12.62 -0.20 -1.49
CA GLY A 53 -12.68 -1.50 -2.15
C GLY A 53 -11.54 -1.73 -3.12
N PRO A 54 -11.21 -3.01 -3.39
CA PRO A 54 -10.00 -3.37 -4.12
C PRO A 54 -9.97 -2.79 -5.54
N TRP A 55 -11.09 -2.84 -6.27
CA TRP A 55 -11.16 -2.38 -7.66
C TRP A 55 -10.98 -0.86 -7.81
N PHE A 56 -11.64 -0.07 -6.97
CA PHE A 56 -11.48 1.39 -7.02
C PHE A 56 -10.09 1.80 -6.55
N SER A 57 -9.54 1.09 -5.57
CA SER A 57 -8.21 1.35 -5.04
C SER A 57 -7.08 1.08 -6.05
N LEU A 58 -7.28 0.23 -7.07
CA LEU A 58 -6.32 0.13 -8.19
C LEU A 58 -6.08 1.49 -8.88
N ILE A 59 -7.14 2.29 -9.06
CA ILE A 59 -7.03 3.64 -9.63
C ILE A 59 -6.25 4.55 -8.67
N VAL A 60 -6.51 4.44 -7.37
CA VAL A 60 -5.79 5.20 -6.33
C VAL A 60 -4.29 4.87 -6.36
N GLY A 61 -3.94 3.59 -6.41
CA GLY A 61 -2.55 3.13 -6.50
C GLY A 61 -1.85 3.58 -7.76
N PHE A 62 -2.54 3.51 -8.91
CA PHE A 62 -2.01 4.00 -10.19
C PHE A 62 -1.72 5.51 -10.14
N VAL A 63 -2.67 6.31 -9.66
CA VAL A 63 -2.50 7.77 -9.54
C VAL A 63 -1.38 8.13 -8.55
N ALA A 64 -1.29 7.43 -7.41
CA ALA A 64 -0.20 7.62 -6.46
C ALA A 64 1.17 7.34 -7.13
N ASP A 65 1.28 6.27 -7.90
CA ASP A 65 2.51 5.89 -8.59
C ASP A 65 2.95 6.92 -9.63
N LEU A 66 2.00 7.45 -10.42
CA LEU A 66 2.29 8.56 -11.34
C LEU A 66 2.84 9.77 -10.58
N GLY A 67 2.23 10.13 -9.44
CA GLY A 67 2.71 11.22 -8.59
C GLY A 67 4.14 10.96 -8.08
N ILE A 68 4.41 9.75 -7.61
CA ILE A 68 5.74 9.33 -7.14
C ILE A 68 6.77 9.42 -8.26
N GLY A 69 6.46 8.90 -9.44
CA GLY A 69 7.42 8.80 -10.54
C GLY A 69 7.69 10.13 -11.25
N PHE A 70 6.66 10.96 -11.48
CA PHE A 70 6.81 12.23 -12.19
C PHE A 70 7.37 13.35 -11.30
N LEU A 71 7.07 13.34 -10.00
CA LEU A 71 7.55 14.37 -9.06
C LEU A 71 8.81 13.92 -8.30
N GLY A 72 9.18 12.65 -8.42
CA GLY A 72 10.35 12.07 -7.77
C GLY A 72 11.66 12.35 -8.52
N PRO A 73 12.81 12.26 -7.83
CA PRO A 73 14.11 12.61 -8.39
C PRO A 73 14.67 11.60 -9.41
N TYR A 74 14.00 10.46 -9.60
CA TYR A 74 14.51 9.33 -10.42
C TYR A 74 13.78 9.15 -11.76
N GLY A 75 12.78 9.98 -12.03
CA GLY A 75 11.91 9.87 -13.20
C GLY A 75 10.94 8.69 -13.17
N TYR A 76 9.89 8.77 -13.99
CA TYR A 76 8.85 7.74 -14.03
C TYR A 76 9.33 6.48 -14.76
N LYS A 77 9.14 5.31 -14.13
CA LYS A 77 9.46 3.99 -14.68
C LYS A 77 8.21 3.09 -14.56
N PRO A 78 7.49 2.83 -15.66
CA PRO A 78 6.17 2.20 -15.62
C PRO A 78 6.08 0.84 -14.92
N LEU A 79 7.18 0.07 -14.87
CA LEU A 79 7.16 -1.26 -14.24
C LEU A 79 7.03 -1.21 -12.71
N PHE A 80 7.37 -0.08 -12.06
CA PHE A 80 7.27 0.06 -10.61
C PHE A 80 5.82 0.16 -10.10
N VAL A 81 4.88 0.51 -11.00
CA VAL A 81 3.45 0.61 -10.70
C VAL A 81 2.88 -0.68 -10.14
N ILE A 82 3.44 -1.84 -10.52
CA ILE A 82 3.02 -3.16 -10.04
C ILE A 82 3.04 -3.21 -8.51
N SER A 83 4.04 -2.58 -7.89
CA SER A 83 4.13 -2.54 -6.43
C SER A 83 3.02 -1.69 -5.80
N SER A 84 2.75 -0.51 -6.36
CA SER A 84 1.69 0.38 -5.93
C SER A 84 0.30 -0.25 -6.10
N LEU A 85 0.08 -1.01 -7.18
CA LEU A 85 -1.14 -1.78 -7.40
C LEU A 85 -1.29 -2.93 -6.41
N ALA A 86 -0.22 -3.67 -6.10
CA ALA A 86 -0.24 -4.75 -5.12
C ALA A 86 -0.71 -4.24 -3.74
N TRP A 87 -0.11 -3.14 -3.26
CA TRP A 87 -0.51 -2.48 -2.01
C TRP A 87 -1.95 -1.98 -2.03
N SER A 88 -2.43 -1.56 -3.20
CA SER A 88 -3.76 -0.98 -3.34
C SER A 88 -4.87 -2.00 -3.55
N PHE A 89 -4.55 -3.23 -3.96
CA PHE A 89 -5.55 -4.23 -4.38
C PHE A 89 -5.70 -5.38 -3.38
N ILE A 90 -4.57 -5.98 -3.00
CA ILE A 90 -4.53 -7.23 -2.22
C ILE A 90 -5.19 -7.09 -0.83
N PRO A 91 -4.98 -6.01 -0.06
CA PRO A 91 -5.58 -5.90 1.26
C PRO A 91 -7.12 -5.90 1.23
N GLY A 92 -7.69 -5.23 0.23
CA GLY A 92 -9.13 -5.17 -0.02
C GLY A 92 -9.73 -6.50 -0.46
N LEU A 93 -8.95 -7.39 -1.07
CA LEU A 93 -9.38 -8.75 -1.39
C LEU A 93 -9.42 -9.65 -0.15
N ILE A 94 -8.37 -9.58 0.68
CA ILE A 94 -8.15 -10.52 1.78
C ILE A 94 -8.88 -10.10 3.05
N ALA A 95 -8.67 -8.85 3.49
CA ALA A 95 -9.03 -8.42 4.83
C ALA A 95 -10.31 -7.60 4.90
N ARG A 96 -10.81 -7.06 3.78
CA ARG A 96 -12.01 -6.21 3.78
C ARG A 96 -13.26 -6.91 4.29
N LYS A 97 -13.50 -8.15 3.88
CA LYS A 97 -14.68 -8.93 4.28
C LYS A 97 -14.41 -9.64 5.60
N ASN A 98 -15.29 -9.44 6.58
CA ASN A 98 -15.20 -9.99 7.93
C ASN A 98 -13.80 -9.71 8.52
N TYR A 99 -13.50 -8.41 8.62
CA TYR A 99 -12.21 -7.89 9.03
C TYR A 99 -11.78 -8.42 10.40
N ASN A 100 -10.51 -8.79 10.53
CA ASN A 100 -9.85 -9.05 11.81
C ASN A 100 -8.33 -8.83 11.67
N PHE A 101 -7.64 -8.79 12.81
CA PHE A 101 -6.20 -8.58 12.86
C PHE A 101 -5.39 -9.62 12.05
N GLY A 102 -5.76 -10.91 12.15
CA GLY A 102 -5.07 -11.99 11.44
C GLY A 102 -5.16 -11.84 9.92
N LYS A 103 -6.32 -11.49 9.39
CA LYS A 103 -6.48 -11.19 7.96
C LYS A 103 -5.70 -9.95 7.53
N MET A 104 -5.62 -8.93 8.37
CA MET A 104 -4.75 -7.76 8.11
C MET A 104 -3.27 -8.20 8.02
N ALA A 105 -2.82 -9.05 8.93
CA ALA A 105 -1.46 -9.58 8.90
C ALA A 105 -1.16 -10.32 7.60
N ILE A 106 -2.04 -11.25 7.21
CA ILE A 106 -1.93 -12.00 5.95
C ILE A 106 -1.95 -11.05 4.75
N ALA A 107 -2.87 -10.08 4.73
CA ALA A 107 -2.99 -9.09 3.67
C ALA A 107 -1.69 -8.30 3.48
N ILE A 108 -1.08 -7.80 4.56
CA ILE A 108 0.17 -7.05 4.48
C ILE A 108 1.31 -7.92 3.99
N ILE A 109 1.48 -9.14 4.53
CA ILE A 109 2.57 -10.04 4.13
C ILE A 109 2.46 -10.39 2.64
N ILE A 110 1.27 -10.79 2.18
CA ILE A 110 1.05 -11.13 0.77
C ILE A 110 1.27 -9.90 -0.12
N SER A 111 0.75 -8.73 0.26
CA SER A 111 0.97 -7.48 -0.49
C SER A 111 2.46 -7.15 -0.60
N TYR A 112 3.22 -7.32 0.48
CA TYR A 112 4.66 -7.07 0.52
C TYR A 112 5.42 -8.00 -0.43
N LEU A 113 5.07 -9.29 -0.45
CA LEU A 113 5.68 -10.28 -1.35
C LEU A 113 5.42 -9.91 -2.82
N PHE A 114 4.18 -9.63 -3.20
CA PHE A 114 3.84 -9.22 -4.56
C PHE A 114 4.50 -7.89 -4.95
N ALA A 115 4.51 -6.91 -4.05
CA ALA A 115 5.22 -5.66 -4.26
C ALA A 115 6.72 -5.85 -4.44
N SER A 116 7.32 -6.77 -3.68
CA SER A 116 8.74 -7.12 -3.80
C SER A 116 9.05 -7.83 -5.11
N LEU A 117 8.17 -8.72 -5.58
CA LEU A 117 8.31 -9.36 -6.89
C LEU A 117 8.23 -8.33 -8.03
N GLY A 118 7.22 -7.46 -8.01
CA GLY A 118 7.06 -6.39 -8.99
C GLY A 118 8.26 -5.44 -9.02
N ASN A 119 8.72 -5.00 -7.85
CA ASN A 119 9.92 -4.17 -7.73
C ASN A 119 11.18 -4.89 -8.19
N THR A 120 11.35 -6.18 -7.87
CA THR A 120 12.53 -6.95 -8.31
C THR A 120 12.57 -7.06 -9.83
N PHE A 121 11.41 -7.33 -10.45
CA PHE A 121 11.30 -7.38 -11.91
C PHE A 121 11.62 -6.01 -12.54
N ALA A 122 11.03 -4.93 -12.02
CA ALA A 122 11.29 -3.57 -12.50
C ALA A 122 12.78 -3.18 -12.36
N ILE A 123 13.40 -3.51 -11.22
CA ILE A 123 14.80 -3.19 -10.97
C ILE A 123 15.72 -4.02 -11.86
N TRP A 124 15.40 -5.29 -12.10
CA TRP A 124 16.17 -6.13 -13.01
C TRP A 124 16.20 -5.55 -14.43
N VAL A 125 15.04 -5.08 -14.92
CA VAL A 125 14.92 -4.46 -16.25
C VAL A 125 15.63 -3.12 -16.34
N HIS A 126 15.51 -2.26 -15.32
CA HIS A 126 16.00 -0.87 -15.40
C HIS A 126 17.42 -0.64 -14.87
N PHE A 127 17.90 -1.50 -13.96
CA PHE A 127 19.17 -1.31 -13.23
C PHE A 127 20.04 -2.58 -13.19
N GLY A 128 19.60 -3.67 -13.83
CA GLY A 128 20.37 -4.90 -13.95
C GLY A 128 20.24 -5.88 -12.78
N LYS A 129 20.75 -7.10 -13.00
CA LYS A 129 20.58 -8.25 -12.09
C LYS A 129 21.22 -8.05 -10.72
N GLY A 130 22.43 -7.47 -10.66
CA GLY A 130 23.14 -7.24 -9.40
C GLY A 130 22.33 -6.35 -8.45
N THR A 131 21.83 -5.22 -8.95
CA THR A 131 20.97 -4.28 -8.21
C THR A 131 19.65 -4.92 -7.79
N ALA A 132 19.05 -5.74 -8.65
CA ALA A 132 17.80 -6.44 -8.35
C ALA A 132 17.95 -7.40 -7.16
N VAL A 133 19.00 -8.22 -7.15
CA VAL A 133 19.29 -9.16 -6.07
C VAL A 133 19.64 -8.43 -4.78
N GLY A 134 20.53 -7.42 -4.84
CA GLY A 134 20.91 -6.64 -3.66
C GLY A 134 19.71 -5.94 -3.01
N SER A 135 18.88 -5.27 -3.82
CA SER A 135 17.66 -4.61 -3.32
C SER A 135 16.60 -5.59 -2.81
N LEU A 136 16.52 -6.80 -3.36
CA LEU A 136 15.60 -7.84 -2.87
C LEU A 136 15.99 -8.30 -1.46
N ILE A 137 17.28 -8.53 -1.20
CA ILE A 137 17.77 -8.90 0.13
C ILE A 137 17.36 -7.84 1.16
N VAL A 138 17.59 -6.56 0.85
CA VAL A 138 17.15 -5.44 1.70
C VAL A 138 15.64 -5.47 1.93
N ARG A 139 14.83 -5.67 0.87
CA ARG A 139 13.37 -5.75 0.99
C ARG A 139 12.92 -6.94 1.85
N LEU A 140 13.60 -8.08 1.81
CA LEU A 140 13.26 -9.25 2.63
C LEU A 140 13.60 -9.02 4.12
N VAL A 141 14.73 -8.38 4.41
CA VAL A 141 15.04 -7.95 5.79
C VAL A 141 13.98 -6.97 6.30
N MET A 142 13.61 -5.99 5.47
CA MET A 142 12.56 -5.02 5.81
C MET A 142 11.17 -5.65 5.94
N LEU A 143 10.87 -6.69 5.17
CA LEU A 143 9.61 -7.43 5.35
C LEU A 143 9.54 -7.94 6.78
N ILE A 144 10.59 -8.57 7.29
CA ILE A 144 10.61 -9.11 8.65
C ILE A 144 10.55 -7.98 9.69
N SER A 145 11.35 -6.93 9.51
CA SER A 145 11.47 -5.87 10.52
C SER A 145 10.32 -4.85 10.53
N LEU A 146 9.78 -4.48 9.36
CA LEU A 146 8.75 -3.44 9.22
C LEU A 146 7.33 -3.99 9.10
N SER A 147 7.13 -5.25 8.69
CA SER A 147 5.77 -5.78 8.58
C SER A 147 4.99 -5.75 9.90
N PRO A 148 5.55 -6.02 11.11
CA PRO A 148 4.77 -5.92 12.34
C PRO A 148 4.25 -4.51 12.58
N PHE A 149 5.08 -3.51 12.30
CA PHE A 149 4.70 -2.10 12.37
C PHE A 149 3.61 -1.76 11.35
N LEU A 150 3.77 -2.17 10.08
CA LEU A 150 2.78 -1.93 9.03
C LEU A 150 1.43 -2.60 9.34
N ILE A 151 1.46 -3.82 9.89
CA ILE A 151 0.25 -4.54 10.30
C ILE A 151 -0.47 -3.77 11.41
N TYR A 152 0.26 -3.43 12.46
CA TYR A 152 -0.30 -2.73 13.61
C TYR A 152 -0.88 -1.35 13.24
N ILE A 153 -0.12 -0.54 12.50
CA ILE A 153 -0.56 0.82 12.16
C ILE A 153 -1.78 0.81 11.23
N ASN A 154 -1.80 -0.07 10.22
CA ASN A 154 -2.95 -0.19 9.33
C ASN A 154 -4.17 -0.74 10.09
N HIS A 155 -3.96 -1.65 11.04
CA HIS A 155 -5.03 -2.14 11.90
C HIS A 155 -5.64 -1.02 12.73
N VAL A 156 -4.83 -0.29 13.50
CA VAL A 156 -5.29 0.81 14.35
C VAL A 156 -6.03 1.88 13.53
N ILE A 157 -5.49 2.27 12.36
CA ILE A 157 -6.13 3.27 11.51
C ILE A 157 -7.48 2.75 11.00
N TYR A 158 -7.53 1.51 10.51
CA TYR A 158 -8.76 0.97 9.95
C TYR A 158 -9.84 0.72 11.01
N GLU A 159 -9.47 0.25 12.21
CA GLU A 159 -10.41 0.12 13.31
C GLU A 159 -11.00 1.47 13.73
N ARG A 160 -10.19 2.52 13.82
CA ARG A 160 -10.68 3.87 14.13
C ARG A 160 -11.61 4.40 13.04
N LEU A 161 -11.35 4.10 11.77
CA LEU A 161 -12.25 4.44 10.67
C LEU A 161 -13.60 3.73 10.79
N LEU A 162 -13.60 2.43 11.14
CA LEU A 162 -14.83 1.67 11.36
C LEU A 162 -15.63 2.22 12.55
N GLN A 163 -14.96 2.51 13.66
CA GLN A 163 -15.59 3.11 14.85
C GLN A 163 -16.21 4.48 14.55
N ALA A 164 -15.51 5.33 13.78
CA ALA A 164 -16.03 6.64 13.37
C ALA A 164 -17.28 6.53 12.47
N GLN A 165 -17.50 5.40 11.82
CA GLN A 165 -18.70 5.09 11.03
C GLN A 165 -19.82 4.44 11.86
N GLY A 166 -19.63 4.21 13.16
CA GLY A 166 -20.57 3.50 14.01
C GLY A 166 -20.58 1.98 13.79
N VAL A 167 -19.58 1.42 13.11
CA VAL A 167 -19.43 -0.02 12.95
C VAL A 167 -18.76 -0.59 14.20
N ASN A 168 -19.52 -1.34 15.00
CA ASN A 168 -19.02 -1.94 16.23
C ASN A 168 -18.38 -3.31 15.93
N ILE A 169 -17.05 -3.36 15.95
CA ILE A 169 -16.25 -4.56 15.62
C ILE A 169 -16.48 -5.70 16.63
N ALA A 170 -16.89 -5.37 17.87
CA ALA A 170 -17.17 -6.36 18.92
C ALA A 170 -18.36 -7.28 18.61
N LYS A 171 -19.34 -6.84 17.80
CA LYS A 171 -20.54 -7.64 17.49
C LYS A 171 -20.32 -8.74 16.46
N THR A 172 -19.23 -8.69 15.68
CA THR A 172 -18.95 -9.72 14.66
C THR A 172 -18.31 -10.97 15.26
N THR A 173 -17.85 -10.91 16.52
CA THR A 173 -17.24 -12.05 17.22
C THR A 173 -18.27 -12.88 18.01
N GLU A 174 -19.41 -12.29 18.38
CA GLU A 174 -20.48 -12.96 19.14
C GLU A 174 -21.49 -13.73 18.26
N GLU A 175 -21.56 -13.47 16.95
CA GLU A 175 -22.44 -14.24 16.04
C GLU A 175 -21.84 -15.57 15.56
N ILE A 176 -20.69 -15.99 16.10
CA ILE A 176 -20.01 -17.26 15.75
C ILE A 176 -19.61 -18.06 17.02
N SER A 177 -20.27 -17.82 18.16
CA SER A 177 -20.21 -18.73 19.33
C SER A 177 -21.48 -19.53 19.46
#